data_AF-A0A538P7S5-F1
#
_entry.id   AF-A0A538P7S5-F1
#
_cell.length_a   1.000
_cell.length_b   1.000
_cell.length_c   1.000
_cell.angle_alpha   90.00
_cell.angle_beta   90.00
_cell.angle_gamma   90.00
#
_symmetry.space_group_name_H-M   'P 1'
#
loop_
_entity.id
_entity.type
_entity.pdbx_description
1 polymer ?
#
loop_
_entity_poly.entity_id
_entity_poly.type
_entity_poly.pdbx_seq_one_letter_code
_entity_poly.pdbx_strand_id
1 'polypeptide(L)'
;MELLATLAKHGLNPKTDVTILPASLDMDLFLQHKVDAAAAMTYNELAQVLEAVNPTTGNLYDVRDLNIIDFNQEGTSMLEDRIIVTEDWIKSAKNQDIAVRFLRASIKGWVYCRDHPGDALKIVLKNAPTLGNSHQAWQLNEINRLIWPSPQGIGMMNAQRWLETARISHRYAVTKTLADRSAYSNEFVQKALDSLQDVDTKGLGWKPKVVTLLGRGQ
;
A
#
# COMPACT_ATOMS: atom_id res chain seq x y z
N MET A 1 -0.83 3.52 11.80
CA MET A 1 -1.90 3.14 12.76
C MET A 1 -1.63 1.77 13.38
N GLU A 2 -1.14 0.87 12.55
CA GLU A 2 -0.61 -0.48 12.79
C GLU A 2 0.43 -0.48 13.91
N LEU A 3 1.39 0.46 13.89
CA LEU A 3 2.37 0.60 14.98
C LEU A 3 1.71 0.74 16.35
N LEU A 4 0.71 1.62 16.49
CA LEU A 4 0.01 1.83 17.76
C LEU A 4 -0.75 0.59 18.20
N ALA A 5 -1.38 -0.14 17.26
CA ALA A 5 -2.04 -1.40 17.53
C ALA A 5 -1.03 -2.48 17.99
N THR A 6 0.14 -2.56 17.36
CA THR A 6 1.23 -3.49 17.72
C THR A 6 1.78 -3.18 19.10
N LEU A 7 2.07 -1.91 19.41
CA LEU A 7 2.52 -1.49 20.75
C LEU A 7 1.49 -1.91 21.81
N ALA A 8 0.22 -1.56 21.61
CA ALA A 8 -0.85 -1.89 22.54
C ALA A 8 -1.06 -3.41 22.69
N LYS A 9 -0.93 -4.20 21.62
CA LYS A 9 -0.98 -5.67 21.67
C LYS A 9 0.09 -6.24 22.59
N HIS A 10 1.28 -5.65 22.59
CA HIS A 10 2.42 -6.05 23.43
C HIS A 10 2.46 -5.34 24.79
N GLY A 11 1.38 -4.64 25.16
CA GLY A 11 1.27 -3.96 26.46
C GLY A 11 2.12 -2.70 26.59
N LEU A 12 2.63 -2.15 25.49
CA LEU A 12 3.43 -0.94 25.46
C LEU A 12 2.55 0.29 25.29
N ASN A 13 2.76 1.28 26.15
CA ASN A 13 2.08 2.57 26.10
C ASN A 13 2.83 3.53 25.15
N PRO A 14 2.22 3.97 24.04
CA PRO A 14 2.86 4.82 23.05
C PRO A 14 3.26 6.21 23.56
N LYS A 15 2.81 6.60 24.76
CA LYS A 15 3.13 7.90 25.38
C LYS A 15 4.28 7.85 26.38
N THR A 16 4.60 6.67 26.92
CA THR A 16 5.58 6.54 28.01
C THR A 16 6.71 5.58 27.67
N ASP A 17 6.44 4.56 26.86
CA ASP A 17 7.38 3.47 26.64
C ASP A 17 8.19 3.65 25.35
N VAL A 18 7.76 4.56 24.48
CA VAL A 18 8.44 4.92 23.22
C VAL A 18 8.37 6.42 22.96
N THR A 19 9.32 6.92 22.17
CA THR A 19 9.24 8.28 21.60
C THR A 19 8.84 8.16 20.13
N ILE A 20 7.64 8.65 19.80
CA ILE A 20 7.13 8.64 18.43
C ILE A 20 7.42 10.00 17.79
N LEU A 21 8.20 9.98 16.71
CA LEU A 21 8.42 11.14 15.87
C LEU A 21 7.42 11.14 14.70
N PRO A 22 7.02 12.32 14.18
CA PRO A 22 6.29 12.39 12.91
C PRO A 22 7.05 11.67 11.79
N ALA A 23 6.33 10.94 10.95
CA ALA A 23 6.92 10.27 9.80
C ALA A 23 7.48 11.31 8.80
N SER A 24 8.73 11.10 8.36
CA SER A 24 9.28 11.79 7.19
C SER A 24 8.89 11.04 5.92
N LEU A 25 9.01 11.70 4.77
CA LEU A 25 8.90 11.05 3.45
C LEU A 25 10.18 10.29 3.06
N ASP A 26 11.27 10.53 3.79
CA ASP A 26 12.56 9.87 3.64
C ASP A 26 12.90 8.96 4.83
N MET A 27 13.96 8.17 4.67
CA MET A 27 14.47 7.24 5.68
C MET A 27 15.76 7.72 6.37
N ASP A 28 16.05 9.02 6.33
CA ASP A 28 17.33 9.54 6.79
C ASP A 28 17.49 9.45 8.30
N LEU A 29 16.42 9.69 9.07
CA LEU A 29 16.47 9.51 10.54
C LEU A 29 16.86 8.09 10.93
N PHE A 30 16.36 7.09 10.20
CA PHE A 30 16.71 5.69 10.46
C PHE A 30 18.15 5.39 10.05
N LEU A 31 18.54 5.78 8.83
CA LEU A 31 19.88 5.53 8.30
C LEU A 31 20.99 6.29 9.05
N GLN A 32 20.67 7.43 9.66
CA GLN A 32 21.59 8.21 10.50
C GLN A 32 21.53 7.80 11.99
N HIS A 33 20.83 6.71 12.32
CA HIS A 33 20.66 6.21 13.69
C HIS A 33 20.10 7.26 14.66
N LYS A 34 19.18 8.12 14.18
CA LYS A 34 18.43 9.08 15.00
C LYS A 34 17.14 8.49 15.56
N VAL A 35 16.68 7.37 14.99
CA VAL A 35 15.59 6.54 15.52
C VAL A 35 16.03 5.08 15.51
N ASP A 36 15.54 4.31 16.48
CA ASP A 36 15.85 2.88 16.59
C ASP A 36 15.05 2.02 15.60
N ALA A 37 13.87 2.50 15.20
CA ALA A 37 12.98 1.85 14.25
C ALA A 37 12.22 2.90 13.42
N ALA A 38 11.85 2.52 12.20
CA ALA A 38 11.03 3.34 11.32
C ALA A 38 9.91 2.50 10.71
N ALA A 39 8.72 3.10 10.60
CA ALA A 39 7.62 2.50 9.85
C ALA A 39 7.93 2.61 8.35
N ALA A 40 7.73 1.53 7.62
CA ALA A 40 8.09 1.46 6.21
C ALA A 40 7.04 0.68 5.42
N MET A 41 6.71 1.18 4.24
CA MET A 41 6.00 0.43 3.22
C MET A 41 7.00 -0.36 2.39
N THR A 42 6.62 -1.58 1.99
CA THR A 42 7.49 -2.45 1.17
C THR A 42 7.81 -1.83 -0.18
N TYR A 43 6.90 -1.02 -0.73
CA TYR A 43 7.00 -0.43 -2.06
C TYR A 43 7.77 0.91 -2.10
N ASN A 44 8.04 1.56 -0.95
CA ASN A 44 8.69 2.88 -0.93
C ASN A 44 9.84 2.95 0.11
N GLU A 45 9.53 3.10 1.40
CA GLU A 45 10.54 3.35 2.43
C GLU A 45 11.55 2.20 2.56
N LEU A 46 11.10 0.94 2.40
CA LEU A 46 12.01 -0.20 2.39
C LEU A 46 13.01 -0.10 1.23
N ALA A 47 12.56 0.32 0.05
CA ALA A 47 13.45 0.54 -1.09
C ALA A 47 14.47 1.65 -0.77
N GLN A 48 14.04 2.77 -0.18
CA GLN A 48 14.96 3.86 0.18
C GLN A 48 16.09 3.44 1.14
N VAL A 49 15.83 2.47 2.02
CA VAL A 49 16.84 1.86 2.88
C VAL A 49 17.77 0.96 2.09
N LEU A 50 17.22 0.07 1.25
CA LEU A 50 17.99 -0.85 0.40
C LEU A 50 18.81 -0.14 -0.69
N GLU A 51 18.44 1.09 -1.07
CA GLU A 51 19.20 1.95 -1.98
C GLU A 51 20.33 2.72 -1.30
N ALA A 52 20.41 2.68 0.04
CA ALA A 52 21.47 3.33 0.80
C ALA A 52 22.68 2.40 0.97
N VAL A 53 23.86 3.00 1.07
CA VAL A 53 25.10 2.26 1.33
C VAL A 53 25.18 1.91 2.81
N ASN A 54 25.37 0.62 3.09
CA ASN A 54 25.69 0.12 4.41
C ASN A 54 27.12 0.55 4.77
N PRO A 55 27.33 1.37 5.82
CA PRO A 55 28.64 1.92 6.16
C PRO A 55 29.62 0.85 6.67
N THR A 56 29.12 -0.31 7.11
CA THR A 56 29.97 -1.43 7.57
C THR A 56 30.53 -2.23 6.40
N THR A 57 29.73 -2.49 5.37
CA THR A 57 30.12 -3.37 4.26
C THR A 57 30.59 -2.62 3.02
N GLY A 58 30.22 -1.34 2.88
CA GLY A 58 30.46 -0.54 1.68
C GLY A 58 29.56 -0.89 0.49
N ASN A 59 28.69 -1.91 0.64
CA ASN A 59 27.68 -2.29 -0.35
C ASN A 59 26.33 -1.62 -0.01
N LEU A 60 25.36 -1.71 -0.91
CA LEU A 60 23.98 -1.36 -0.57
C LEU A 60 23.47 -2.24 0.58
N TYR A 61 22.57 -1.72 1.41
CA TYR A 61 21.89 -2.50 2.44
C TYR A 61 21.15 -3.68 1.80
N ASP A 62 21.22 -4.82 2.46
CA ASP A 62 20.42 -6.00 2.15
C ASP A 62 19.30 -6.17 3.18
N VAL A 63 18.20 -6.82 2.79
CA VAL A 63 17.11 -7.12 3.73
C VAL A 63 17.59 -7.90 4.97
N ARG A 64 18.66 -8.70 4.83
CA ARG A 64 19.31 -9.45 5.91
C ARG A 64 20.04 -8.56 6.91
N ASP A 65 20.33 -7.32 6.56
CA ASP A 65 20.90 -6.31 7.47
C ASP A 65 19.81 -5.71 8.39
N LEU A 66 18.53 -6.01 8.14
CA LEU A 66 17.39 -5.39 8.81
C LEU A 66 16.65 -6.38 9.71
N ASN A 67 16.18 -5.87 10.85
CA ASN A 67 15.15 -6.53 11.64
C ASN A 67 13.78 -6.02 11.19
N ILE A 68 13.00 -6.87 10.52
CA ILE A 68 11.68 -6.49 9.99
C ILE A 68 10.59 -7.01 10.92
N ILE A 69 9.75 -6.09 11.40
CA ILE A 69 8.51 -6.41 12.11
C ILE A 69 7.37 -6.33 11.10
N ASP A 70 6.87 -7.49 10.67
CA ASP A 70 5.75 -7.58 9.73
C ASP A 70 4.41 -7.50 10.47
N PHE A 71 3.65 -6.43 10.23
CA PHE A 71 2.35 -6.25 10.87
C PHE A 71 1.31 -7.30 10.46
N ASN A 72 1.49 -8.03 9.35
CA ASN A 72 0.67 -9.19 9.02
C ASN A 72 0.93 -10.34 9.98
N GLN A 73 2.20 -10.59 10.31
CA GLN A 73 2.59 -11.62 11.29
C GLN A 73 2.17 -11.19 12.71
N GLU A 74 2.23 -9.90 13.00
CA GLU A 74 1.69 -9.35 14.25
C GLU A 74 0.16 -9.37 14.32
N GLY A 75 -0.55 -9.60 13.22
CA GLY A 75 -2.02 -9.57 13.18
C GLY A 75 -2.60 -8.17 13.46
N THR A 76 -1.82 -7.12 13.23
CA THR A 76 -2.19 -5.70 13.40
C THR A 76 -2.20 -4.93 12.08
N SER A 77 -1.90 -5.60 10.96
CA SER A 77 -2.08 -5.08 9.60
C SER A 77 -3.55 -4.74 9.33
N MET A 78 -3.76 -3.61 8.67
CA MET A 78 -5.06 -3.07 8.32
C MET A 78 -5.15 -2.81 6.83
N LEU A 79 -6.38 -2.66 6.32
CA LEU A 79 -6.62 -2.24 4.95
C LEU A 79 -6.32 -0.75 4.77
N GLU A 80 -5.52 -0.46 3.76
CA GLU A 80 -5.06 0.88 3.43
C GLU A 80 -5.82 1.43 2.20
N ASP A 81 -5.11 2.16 1.32
CA ASP A 81 -5.56 2.97 0.19
C ASP A 81 -6.91 2.59 -0.44
N ARG A 82 -7.78 3.59 -0.55
CA ARG A 82 -9.14 3.45 -1.08
C ARG A 82 -9.56 4.66 -1.89
N ILE A 83 -10.48 4.41 -2.81
CA ILE A 83 -11.26 5.48 -3.44
C ILE A 83 -12.44 5.78 -2.52
N ILE A 84 -12.53 7.04 -2.06
CA ILE A 84 -13.55 7.50 -1.12
C ILE A 84 -14.32 8.65 -1.77
N VAL A 85 -15.63 8.65 -1.59
CA VAL A 85 -16.55 9.74 -1.97
C VAL A 85 -17.47 10.03 -0.78
N THR A 86 -18.09 11.21 -0.75
CA THR A 86 -19.07 11.52 0.29
C THR A 86 -20.39 10.78 0.03
N GLU A 87 -21.10 10.43 1.11
CA GLU A 87 -22.41 9.78 1.01
C GLU A 87 -23.41 10.63 0.21
N ASP A 88 -23.43 11.95 0.44
CA ASP A 88 -24.35 12.83 -0.28
C ASP A 88 -24.06 12.90 -1.78
N TRP A 89 -22.78 12.82 -2.17
CA TRP A 89 -22.42 12.83 -3.58
C TRP A 89 -22.87 11.55 -4.27
N ILE A 90 -22.68 10.37 -3.65
CA ILE A 90 -22.97 9.08 -4.30
C ILE A 90 -24.47 8.73 -4.36
N LYS A 91 -25.34 9.46 -3.64
CA LYS A 91 -26.81 9.29 -3.71
C LYS A 91 -27.39 9.61 -5.08
N SER A 92 -26.76 10.48 -5.87
CA SER A 92 -27.25 10.86 -7.20
C SER A 92 -26.93 9.81 -8.26
N ALA A 93 -27.94 9.39 -9.03
CA ALA A 93 -27.76 8.44 -10.14
C ALA A 93 -26.70 8.89 -11.17
N LYS A 94 -26.62 10.21 -11.43
CA LYS A 94 -25.59 10.79 -12.30
C LYS A 94 -24.18 10.58 -11.74
N ASN A 95 -24.01 10.74 -10.43
CA ASN A 95 -22.71 10.58 -9.77
C ASN A 95 -22.32 9.12 -9.64
N GLN A 96 -23.29 8.22 -9.48
CA GLN A 96 -23.03 6.77 -9.54
C GLN A 96 -22.49 6.34 -10.91
N ASP A 97 -23.04 6.87 -12.03
CA ASP A 97 -22.47 6.63 -13.36
C ASP A 97 -21.02 7.13 -13.46
N ILE A 98 -20.75 8.33 -12.96
CA ILE A 98 -19.38 8.89 -12.91
C ILE A 98 -18.45 7.97 -12.11
N ALA A 99 -18.88 7.50 -10.93
CA ALA A 99 -18.09 6.59 -10.10
C ALA A 99 -17.77 5.28 -10.82
N VAL A 100 -18.75 4.66 -11.47
CA VAL A 100 -18.55 3.41 -12.23
C VAL A 100 -17.59 3.63 -13.40
N ARG A 101 -17.72 4.74 -14.13
CA ARG A 101 -16.81 5.09 -15.24
C ARG A 101 -15.39 5.38 -14.77
N PHE A 102 -15.24 6.07 -13.64
CA PHE A 102 -13.95 6.31 -13.00
C PHE A 102 -13.30 4.98 -12.59
N LEU A 103 -14.01 4.14 -11.86
CA LEU A 103 -13.54 2.81 -11.44
C LEU A 103 -13.13 1.97 -12.64
N ARG A 104 -13.95 1.93 -13.71
CA ARG A 104 -13.62 1.23 -14.96
C ARG A 104 -12.30 1.73 -15.55
N ALA A 105 -12.09 3.05 -15.62
CA ALA A 105 -10.87 3.63 -16.14
C ALA A 105 -9.65 3.31 -15.25
N SER A 106 -9.79 3.43 -13.93
CA SER A 106 -8.74 3.08 -12.96
C SER A 106 -8.35 1.61 -13.05
N ILE A 107 -9.32 0.70 -13.14
CA ILE A 107 -9.10 -0.75 -13.31
C ILE A 107 -8.30 -1.01 -14.59
N LYS A 108 -8.72 -0.42 -15.71
CA LYS A 108 -7.97 -0.54 -16.98
C LYS A 108 -6.54 -0.01 -16.85
N GLY A 109 -6.33 1.10 -16.14
CA GLY A 109 -5.00 1.65 -15.88
C GLY A 109 -4.12 0.69 -15.09
N TRP A 110 -4.62 0.12 -13.99
CA TRP A 110 -3.86 -0.85 -13.19
C TRP A 110 -3.56 -2.14 -13.95
N VAL A 111 -4.51 -2.66 -14.72
CA VAL A 111 -4.28 -3.81 -15.61
C VAL A 111 -3.24 -3.47 -16.67
N TYR A 112 -3.30 -2.29 -17.28
CA TYR A 112 -2.28 -1.84 -18.23
C TYR A 112 -0.90 -1.78 -17.58
N CYS A 113 -0.78 -1.23 -16.37
CA CYS A 113 0.49 -1.16 -15.65
C CYS A 113 1.05 -2.53 -15.27
N ARG A 114 0.19 -3.50 -14.94
CA ARG A 114 0.57 -4.90 -14.71
C ARG A 114 1.19 -5.52 -15.96
N ASP A 115 0.55 -5.32 -17.10
CA ASP A 115 0.88 -6.02 -18.35
C ASP A 115 1.98 -5.28 -19.15
N HIS A 116 2.12 -3.97 -18.97
CA HIS A 116 3.08 -3.10 -19.66
C HIS A 116 3.91 -2.27 -18.65
N PRO A 117 4.65 -2.92 -17.73
CA PRO A 117 5.30 -2.21 -16.63
C PRO A 117 6.32 -1.17 -17.10
N GLY A 118 7.05 -1.45 -18.20
CA GLY A 118 8.00 -0.49 -18.77
C GLY A 118 7.35 0.79 -19.29
N ASP A 119 6.12 0.73 -19.79
CA ASP A 119 5.40 1.93 -20.23
C ASP A 119 4.78 2.68 -19.05
N ALA A 120 4.26 1.95 -18.06
CA ALA A 120 3.80 2.54 -16.80
C ALA A 120 4.92 3.34 -16.10
N LEU A 121 6.12 2.75 -16.05
CA LEU A 121 7.34 3.41 -15.57
C LEU A 121 7.61 4.73 -16.28
N LYS A 122 7.59 4.76 -17.62
CA LYS A 122 7.78 5.99 -18.39
C LYS A 122 6.73 7.04 -18.08
N ILE A 123 5.47 6.63 -17.91
CA ILE A 123 4.37 7.54 -17.54
C ILE A 123 4.63 8.16 -16.17
N VAL A 124 5.01 7.35 -15.17
CA VAL A 124 5.30 7.83 -13.81
C VAL A 124 6.50 8.77 -13.82
N LEU A 125 7.63 8.35 -14.38
CA LEU A 125 8.86 9.15 -14.44
C LEU A 125 8.66 10.48 -15.17
N LYS A 126 7.77 10.52 -16.19
CA LYS A 126 7.42 11.78 -16.87
C LYS A 126 6.66 12.76 -15.97
N ASN A 127 5.83 12.27 -15.04
CA ASN A 127 4.96 13.11 -14.21
C ASN A 127 5.53 13.35 -12.78
N ALA A 128 6.37 12.44 -12.29
CA ALA A 128 6.97 12.46 -10.97
C ALA A 128 8.42 11.92 -11.01
N PRO A 129 9.37 12.70 -11.58
CA PRO A 129 10.74 12.26 -11.85
C PRO A 129 11.65 12.20 -10.59
N THR A 130 11.11 12.48 -9.40
CA THR A 130 11.91 12.64 -8.18
C THR A 130 12.62 11.35 -7.75
N LEU A 131 11.96 10.20 -7.95
CA LEU A 131 12.52 8.88 -7.62
C LEU A 131 13.15 8.26 -8.86
N GLY A 132 14.31 7.61 -8.68
CA GLY A 132 15.08 6.98 -9.76
C GLY A 132 14.33 5.86 -10.48
N ASN A 133 14.81 5.48 -11.66
CA ASN A 133 14.15 4.44 -12.47
C ASN A 133 14.12 3.09 -11.74
N SER A 134 15.20 2.73 -11.04
CA SER A 134 15.26 1.48 -10.26
C SER A 134 14.23 1.48 -9.13
N HIS A 135 14.10 2.59 -8.40
CA HIS A 135 13.10 2.80 -7.37
C HIS A 135 11.67 2.65 -7.89
N GLN A 136 11.33 3.35 -8.97
CA GLN A 136 9.98 3.31 -9.54
C GLN A 136 9.63 1.90 -10.05
N ALA A 137 10.63 1.14 -10.52
CA ALA A 137 10.43 -0.22 -11.00
C ALA A 137 10.15 -1.16 -9.83
N TRP A 138 10.84 -0.97 -8.71
CA TRP A 138 10.60 -1.68 -7.47
C TRP A 138 9.20 -1.39 -6.94
N GLN A 139 8.85 -0.11 -6.85
CA GLN A 139 7.56 0.34 -6.37
C GLN A 139 6.42 -0.26 -7.19
N LEU A 140 6.51 -0.22 -8.52
CA LEU A 140 5.51 -0.84 -9.39
C LEU A 140 5.40 -2.36 -9.19
N ASN A 141 6.51 -3.06 -8.97
CA ASN A 141 6.50 -4.50 -8.70
C ASN A 141 5.82 -4.83 -7.37
N GLU A 142 6.17 -4.11 -6.29
CA GLU A 142 5.59 -4.34 -4.96
C GLU A 142 4.12 -3.92 -4.91
N ILE A 143 3.71 -2.84 -5.58
CA ILE A 143 2.28 -2.49 -5.70
C ILE A 143 1.52 -3.58 -6.46
N ASN A 144 2.04 -4.08 -7.58
CA ASN A 144 1.40 -5.20 -8.29
C ASN A 144 1.29 -6.45 -7.40
N ARG A 145 2.25 -6.70 -6.51
CA ARG A 145 2.18 -7.80 -5.52
C ARG A 145 1.06 -7.62 -4.50
N LEU A 146 0.70 -6.38 -4.16
CA LEU A 146 -0.44 -6.10 -3.27
C LEU A 146 -1.79 -6.26 -3.98
N ILE A 147 -1.82 -6.05 -5.30
CA ILE A 147 -3.05 -6.13 -6.10
C ILE A 147 -3.29 -7.55 -6.63
N TRP A 148 -2.25 -8.25 -7.09
CA TRP A 148 -2.38 -9.51 -7.82
C TRP A 148 -1.82 -10.70 -7.05
N PRO A 149 -2.50 -11.86 -7.08
CA PRO A 149 -3.77 -12.12 -7.76
C PRO A 149 -4.96 -11.49 -7.00
N SER A 150 -5.99 -11.09 -7.76
CA SER A 150 -7.27 -10.60 -7.26
C SER A 150 -8.42 -11.52 -7.71
N PRO A 151 -8.67 -12.67 -7.03
CA PRO A 151 -9.64 -13.66 -7.50
C PRO A 151 -11.08 -13.14 -7.66
N GLN A 152 -11.45 -12.15 -6.86
CA GLN A 152 -12.75 -11.47 -6.91
C GLN A 152 -12.80 -10.33 -7.93
N GLY A 153 -11.66 -9.99 -8.55
CA GLY A 153 -11.48 -8.79 -9.37
C GLY A 153 -10.82 -7.67 -8.57
N ILE A 154 -9.93 -6.92 -9.23
CA ILE A 154 -9.23 -5.76 -8.63
C ILE A 154 -10.24 -4.75 -8.05
N GLY A 155 -9.92 -4.24 -6.86
CA GLY A 155 -10.69 -3.20 -6.18
C GLY A 155 -11.90 -3.71 -5.39
N MET A 156 -12.23 -5.00 -5.46
CA MET A 156 -13.27 -5.58 -4.60
C MET A 156 -12.82 -5.56 -3.13
N MET A 157 -13.65 -4.96 -2.27
CA MET A 157 -13.40 -4.99 -0.83
C MET A 157 -13.58 -6.40 -0.29
N ASN A 158 -12.56 -6.92 0.37
CA ASN A 158 -12.66 -8.17 1.11
C ASN A 158 -13.36 -7.93 2.45
N ALA A 159 -14.58 -8.47 2.60
CA ALA A 159 -15.41 -8.26 3.78
C ALA A 159 -14.78 -8.75 5.09
N GLN A 160 -13.95 -9.79 5.05
CA GLN A 160 -13.23 -10.29 6.21
C GLN A 160 -12.10 -9.33 6.60
N ARG A 161 -11.28 -8.89 5.63
CA ARG A 161 -10.21 -7.91 5.87
C ARG A 161 -10.75 -6.57 6.37
N TRP A 162 -11.93 -6.15 5.88
CA TRP A 162 -12.64 -4.99 6.41
C TRP A 162 -13.01 -5.17 7.89
N LEU A 163 -13.61 -6.30 8.23
CA LEU A 163 -14.01 -6.60 9.60
C LEU A 163 -12.80 -6.71 10.55
N GLU A 164 -11.71 -7.33 10.09
CA GLU A 164 -10.44 -7.38 10.81
C GLU A 164 -9.90 -5.96 11.07
N THR A 165 -9.86 -5.12 10.03
CA THR A 165 -9.44 -3.73 10.14
C THR A 165 -10.29 -2.96 11.17
N ALA A 166 -11.62 -3.02 11.04
CA ALA A 166 -12.54 -2.36 11.96
C ALA A 166 -12.33 -2.84 13.42
N ARG A 167 -12.12 -4.15 13.62
CA ARG A 167 -11.86 -4.72 14.94
C ARG A 167 -10.53 -4.27 15.53
N ILE A 168 -9.46 -4.26 14.74
CA ILE A 168 -8.14 -3.79 15.18
C ILE A 168 -8.23 -2.31 15.56
N SER A 169 -8.80 -1.47 14.69
CA SER A 169 -8.97 -0.05 14.95
C SER A 169 -9.81 0.23 16.19
N HIS A 170 -10.83 -0.58 16.47
CA HIS A 170 -11.64 -0.42 17.68
C HIS A 170 -10.93 -0.95 18.94
N ARG A 171 -10.41 -2.19 18.88
CA ARG A 171 -9.74 -2.87 20.00
C ARG A 171 -8.58 -2.04 20.55
N TYR A 172 -7.79 -1.44 19.67
CA TYR A 172 -6.62 -0.65 20.05
C TYR A 172 -6.90 0.85 20.08
N ALA A 173 -8.18 1.22 20.29
CA ALA A 173 -8.64 2.58 20.58
C ALA A 173 -8.29 3.65 19.53
N VAL A 174 -8.05 3.25 18.29
CA VAL A 174 -7.93 4.20 17.17
C VAL A 174 -9.31 4.80 16.86
N THR A 175 -10.36 3.99 16.94
CA THR A 175 -11.75 4.41 16.75
C THR A 175 -12.56 4.15 18.01
N LYS A 176 -13.44 5.10 18.37
CA LYS A 176 -14.31 4.96 19.54
C LYS A 176 -15.39 3.91 19.33
N THR A 177 -15.88 3.78 18.10
CA THR A 177 -16.94 2.85 17.70
C THR A 177 -16.41 1.92 16.63
N LEU A 178 -16.90 0.68 16.63
CA LEU A 178 -16.63 -0.25 15.55
C LEU A 178 -17.20 0.31 14.25
N ALA A 179 -16.38 0.36 13.19
CA ALA A 179 -16.84 0.81 11.88
C ALA A 179 -17.88 -0.16 11.31
N ASP A 180 -19.01 0.38 10.86
CA ASP A 180 -20.11 -0.39 10.28
C ASP A 180 -19.81 -0.81 8.83
N ARG A 181 -20.49 -1.86 8.35
CA ARG A 181 -20.43 -2.30 6.95
C ARG A 181 -20.94 -1.24 5.98
N SER A 182 -21.79 -0.30 6.40
CA SER A 182 -22.22 0.83 5.57
C SER A 182 -21.08 1.75 5.12
N ALA A 183 -19.91 1.67 5.76
CA ALA A 183 -18.76 2.50 5.42
C ALA A 183 -18.04 2.09 4.11
N TYR A 184 -18.47 1.03 3.43
CA TYR A 184 -18.01 0.72 2.07
C TYR A 184 -19.13 0.10 1.23
N SER A 185 -18.99 0.18 -0.10
CA SER A 185 -19.87 -0.54 -1.05
C SER A 185 -19.04 -1.19 -2.15
N ASN A 186 -19.34 -2.45 -2.44
CA ASN A 186 -18.81 -3.16 -3.61
C ASN A 186 -19.68 -2.99 -4.87
N GLU A 187 -20.85 -2.35 -4.76
CA GLU A 187 -21.80 -2.24 -5.87
C GLU A 187 -21.18 -1.58 -7.12
N PHE A 188 -20.48 -0.46 -6.93
CA PHE A 188 -19.95 0.32 -8.06
C PHE A 188 -18.75 -0.35 -8.72
N VAL A 189 -17.87 -0.98 -7.92
CA VAL A 189 -16.74 -1.73 -8.46
C VAL A 189 -17.22 -3.01 -9.16
N GLN A 190 -18.25 -3.68 -8.64
CA GLN A 190 -18.86 -4.82 -9.32
C GLN A 190 -19.42 -4.41 -10.69
N LYS A 191 -20.20 -3.32 -10.76
CA LYS A 191 -20.70 -2.77 -12.04
C LYS A 191 -19.56 -2.42 -13.01
N ALA A 192 -18.44 -1.89 -12.50
CA ALA A 192 -17.28 -1.60 -13.32
C ALA A 192 -16.64 -2.89 -13.86
N LEU A 193 -16.41 -3.90 -13.02
CA LEU A 193 -15.86 -5.21 -13.39
C LEU A 193 -16.75 -5.95 -14.38
N ASP A 194 -18.07 -5.95 -14.17
CA ASP A 194 -19.06 -6.59 -15.05
C ASP A 194 -19.03 -5.98 -16.48
N SER A 195 -18.59 -4.74 -16.61
CA SER A 195 -18.44 -4.08 -17.92
C SER A 195 -17.09 -4.32 -18.62
N LEU A 196 -16.20 -5.12 -18.01
CA LEU A 196 -14.82 -5.36 -18.45
C LEU A 196 -14.58 -6.84 -18.80
N GLN A 197 -15.50 -7.45 -19.56
CA GLN A 197 -15.44 -8.88 -19.89
C GLN A 197 -14.23 -9.29 -20.75
N ASP A 198 -13.61 -8.32 -21.43
CA ASP A 198 -12.44 -8.47 -22.30
C ASP A 198 -11.11 -8.16 -21.61
N VAL A 199 -11.13 -7.82 -20.31
CA VAL A 199 -9.96 -7.43 -19.54
C VAL A 199 -9.69 -8.47 -18.45
N ASP A 200 -8.45 -8.94 -18.32
CA ASP A 200 -8.06 -9.78 -17.17
C ASP A 200 -8.00 -8.93 -15.89
N THR A 201 -9.14 -8.81 -15.22
CA THR A 201 -9.31 -8.08 -13.97
C THR A 201 -8.89 -8.89 -12.74
N LYS A 202 -8.42 -10.13 -12.90
CA LYS A 202 -8.05 -11.02 -11.79
C LYS A 202 -6.55 -11.25 -11.68
N GLY A 203 -5.82 -11.25 -12.81
CA GLY A 203 -4.37 -11.38 -12.83
C GLY A 203 -3.88 -12.66 -12.16
N LEU A 204 -4.62 -13.77 -12.28
CA LEU A 204 -4.34 -14.99 -11.52
C LEU A 204 -2.96 -15.60 -11.79
N GLY A 205 -2.42 -15.35 -12.98
CA GLY A 205 -1.10 -15.81 -13.40
C GLY A 205 0.04 -14.84 -13.09
N TRP A 206 -0.24 -13.66 -12.52
CA TRP A 206 0.80 -12.68 -12.23
C TRP A 206 1.77 -13.21 -11.17
N LYS A 207 3.05 -12.89 -11.36
CA LYS A 207 4.12 -13.23 -10.42
C LYS A 207 5.05 -12.02 -10.25
N PRO A 208 5.60 -11.82 -9.05
CA PRO A 208 6.58 -10.76 -8.82
C PRO A 208 7.82 -11.02 -9.68
N LYS A 209 8.41 -9.94 -10.17
CA LYS A 209 9.70 -9.94 -10.86
C LYS A 209 10.79 -9.60 -9.87
N VAL A 210 12.00 -10.06 -10.15
CA VAL A 210 13.20 -9.58 -9.45
C VAL A 210 13.51 -8.19 -10.00
N VAL A 211 13.55 -7.19 -9.13
CA VAL A 211 13.97 -5.83 -9.46
C VAL A 211 15.26 -5.53 -8.70
N THR A 212 16.29 -5.12 -9.43
CA THR A 212 17.55 -4.66 -8.85
C THR A 212 17.44 -3.18 -8.53
N LEU A 213 17.53 -2.85 -7.24
CA LEU A 213 17.68 -1.47 -6.77
C LEU A 213 19.11 -0.99 -7.01
N LEU A 214 19.25 0.26 -7.44
CA LEU A 214 20.54 0.93 -7.58
C LEU A 214 20.72 1.93 -6.42
N GLY A 215 21.91 2.53 -6.30
CA GLY A 215 22.11 3.56 -5.29
C GLY A 215 21.13 4.72 -5.46
N ARG A 216 20.75 5.38 -4.35
CA ARG A 216 19.78 6.49 -4.35
C ARG A 216 19.95 7.45 -5.54
N GLY A 217 18.87 7.66 -6.29
CA GLY A 217 18.83 8.56 -7.44
C GLY A 217 19.33 7.96 -8.77
N GLN A 218 19.67 6.67 -8.82
CA GLN A 218 20.08 5.94 -10.03
C GLN A 218 18.96 5.09 -10.65
#